data_AF-A0A920UHJ4-F1
#
_entry.id   AF-A0A920UHJ4-F1
#
_cell.length_a   1.000
_cell.length_b   1.000
_cell.length_c   1.000
_cell.angle_alpha   90.00
_cell.angle_beta   90.00
_cell.angle_gamma   90.00
#
_symmetry.space_group_name_H-M   'P 1'
#
loop_
_entity.id
_entity.type
_entity.pdbx_description
1 polymer ?
#
loop_
_entity_poly.entity_id
_entity_poly.type
_entity_poly.pdbx_seq_one_letter_code
_entity_poly.pdbx_strand_id
1 'polypeptide(L)'
;MKNKYFLTLIASVITFLWLSGGVMAAKGIYIPLFTYKTGPFAGSGIPAGNGMADYLTMLNERDGGIGGVPLIVEECETGYNTKKGVKCYEKVKGKNPVIINPWSTGITLQLIPKTPVDKIPVLTMGYGLSAAAVGSVFPWVFNYPSTYWNQASAIIKYIGHQEGGMSNLRGKKIGFIYLEEDMEKNLFHCLKNFLVN
;
A
#
# COMPACT_ATOMS: atom_id res chain seq x y z
N MET A 1 10.05 -67.14 -8.94
CA MET A 1 8.94 -66.33 -8.37
C MET A 1 9.37 -65.28 -7.33
N LYS A 2 10.59 -65.30 -6.74
CA LYS A 2 11.01 -64.33 -5.71
C LYS A 2 11.46 -62.95 -6.25
N ASN A 3 11.92 -62.87 -7.51
CA ASN A 3 12.40 -61.59 -8.10
C ASN A 3 11.28 -60.64 -8.56
N LYS A 4 10.07 -61.13 -8.84
CA LYS A 4 9.00 -60.27 -9.35
C LYS A 4 8.46 -59.32 -8.28
N TYR A 5 8.34 -59.78 -7.03
CA TYR A 5 7.87 -58.96 -5.90
C TYR A 5 8.91 -57.92 -5.42
N PHE A 6 10.20 -58.21 -5.57
CA PHE A 6 11.28 -57.28 -5.22
C PHE A 6 11.32 -56.08 -6.18
N LEU A 7 11.10 -56.32 -7.48
CA LEU A 7 11.00 -55.27 -8.50
C LEU A 7 9.76 -54.38 -8.32
N THR A 8 8.61 -54.94 -7.91
CA THR A 8 7.40 -54.13 -7.64
C THR A 8 7.56 -53.25 -6.40
N LEU A 9 8.28 -53.71 -5.38
CA LEU A 9 8.52 -52.94 -4.14
C LEU A 9 9.44 -51.73 -4.37
N ILE A 10 10.45 -51.89 -5.22
CA ILE A 10 11.35 -50.80 -5.62
C ILE A 10 10.61 -49.76 -6.46
N ALA A 11 9.74 -50.19 -7.38
CA ALA A 11 8.92 -49.27 -8.18
C ALA A 11 7.96 -48.43 -7.30
N SER A 12 7.35 -49.02 -6.27
CA SER A 12 6.47 -48.28 -5.35
C SER A 12 7.21 -47.27 -4.47
N VAL A 13 8.46 -47.53 -4.08
CA VAL A 13 9.28 -46.57 -3.31
C VAL A 13 9.74 -45.40 -4.18
N ILE A 14 10.12 -45.65 -5.43
CA ILE A 14 10.55 -44.58 -6.35
C ILE A 14 9.38 -43.65 -6.73
N THR A 15 8.15 -44.18 -6.83
CA THR A 15 6.97 -43.35 -7.13
C THR A 15 6.58 -42.42 -5.98
N PHE A 16 6.84 -42.80 -4.72
CA PHE A 16 6.62 -41.94 -3.55
C PHE A 16 7.66 -40.83 -3.40
N LEU A 17 8.90 -41.06 -3.86
CA LEU A 17 9.99 -40.06 -3.81
C LEU A 17 9.88 -38.94 -4.87
N TRP A 18 9.02 -39.11 -5.89
CA TRP A 18 8.79 -38.07 -6.91
C TRP A 18 7.65 -37.10 -6.54
N LEU A 19 6.82 -37.43 -5.55
CA LEU A 19 5.81 -36.53 -4.98
C LEU A 19 6.36 -35.65 -3.84
N SER A 20 7.59 -35.89 -3.40
CA SER A 20 8.30 -35.03 -2.44
C SER A 20 9.21 -33.99 -3.10
N GLY A 21 9.06 -33.77 -4.42
CA GLY A 21 9.64 -32.62 -5.10
C GLY A 21 9.14 -31.35 -4.42
N GLY A 22 10.02 -30.77 -3.59
CA GLY A 22 9.64 -29.87 -2.52
C GLY A 22 8.60 -28.85 -2.95
N VAL A 23 7.52 -28.77 -2.17
CA VAL A 23 6.94 -27.46 -1.88
C VAL A 23 8.10 -26.67 -1.29
N MET A 24 8.83 -25.97 -2.15
CA MET A 24 9.77 -24.94 -1.76
C MET A 24 8.88 -23.93 -1.06
N ALA A 25 8.71 -24.09 0.26
CA ALA A 25 7.94 -23.18 1.07
C ALA A 25 8.50 -21.80 0.75
N ALA A 26 7.72 -20.99 0.03
CA ALA A 26 8.08 -19.62 -0.24
C ALA A 26 8.43 -19.00 1.12
N LYS A 27 9.51 -18.20 1.19
CA LYS A 27 10.11 -17.63 2.41
C LYS A 27 9.17 -16.68 3.19
N GLY A 28 7.86 -16.82 3.07
CA GLY A 28 6.83 -15.92 3.55
C GLY A 28 6.71 -14.67 2.68
N ILE A 29 5.53 -14.05 2.71
CA ILE A 29 5.29 -12.74 2.12
C ILE A 29 5.71 -11.70 3.16
N TYR A 30 6.80 -10.99 2.92
CA TYR A 30 7.30 -9.99 3.87
C TYR A 30 6.53 -8.67 3.75
N ILE A 31 5.93 -8.24 4.87
CA ILE A 31 5.12 -7.01 4.97
C ILE A 31 5.70 -6.17 6.13
N PRO A 32 6.54 -5.16 5.84
CA PRO A 32 6.95 -4.21 6.87
C PRO A 32 5.76 -3.31 7.22
N LEU A 33 5.41 -3.27 8.50
CA LEU A 33 4.32 -2.45 9.01
C LEU A 33 4.87 -1.15 9.57
N PHE A 34 4.83 -0.08 8.79
CA PHE A 34 5.21 1.24 9.29
C PHE A 34 4.07 1.77 10.16
N THR A 35 4.39 2.13 11.39
CA THR A 35 3.42 2.63 12.36
C THR A 35 3.85 3.98 12.91
N TYR A 36 2.92 4.68 13.54
CA TYR A 36 3.17 5.96 14.20
C TYR A 36 2.35 6.01 15.49
N LYS A 37 2.56 5.01 16.35
CA LYS A 37 1.88 4.87 17.65
C LYS A 37 2.45 5.82 18.70
N THR A 38 3.49 6.58 18.35
CA THR A 38 4.12 7.61 19.18
C THR A 38 4.09 8.99 18.52
N GLY A 39 4.29 10.05 19.31
CA GLY A 39 4.33 11.43 18.83
C GLY A 39 2.97 12.10 18.65
N PRO A 40 2.91 13.29 18.04
CA PRO A 40 1.71 14.13 17.99
C PRO A 40 0.52 13.48 17.27
N PHE A 41 0.77 12.58 16.32
CA PHE A 41 -0.26 11.91 15.52
C PHE A 41 -0.65 10.52 16.06
N ALA A 42 -0.17 10.15 17.26
CA ALA A 42 -0.43 8.83 17.86
C ALA A 42 -1.93 8.54 18.06
N GLY A 43 -2.75 9.58 18.28
CA GLY A 43 -4.19 9.45 18.46
C GLY A 43 -4.88 8.72 17.30
N SER A 44 -4.44 8.93 16.06
CA SER A 44 -4.91 8.17 14.89
C SER A 44 -4.01 6.98 14.54
N GLY A 45 -2.72 7.05 14.85
CA GLY A 45 -1.75 5.99 14.52
C GLY A 45 -1.90 4.71 15.32
N ILE A 46 -2.28 4.79 16.60
CA ILE A 46 -2.52 3.62 17.46
C ILE A 46 -3.62 2.72 16.89
N PRO A 47 -4.86 3.19 16.68
CA PRO A 47 -5.92 2.32 16.16
C PRO A 47 -5.62 1.83 14.74
N ALA A 48 -5.04 2.66 13.87
CA ALA A 48 -4.68 2.25 12.51
C ALA A 48 -3.60 1.15 12.50
N GLY A 49 -2.53 1.33 13.28
CA GLY A 49 -1.45 0.35 13.38
C GLY A 49 -1.88 -0.97 14.01
N ASN A 50 -2.71 -0.92 15.06
CA ASN A 50 -3.25 -2.13 15.69
C ASN A 50 -4.21 -2.87 14.75
N GLY A 51 -5.14 -2.17 14.10
CA GLY A 51 -6.08 -2.79 13.17
C GLY A 51 -5.39 -3.50 12.00
N MET A 52 -4.32 -2.92 11.46
CA MET A 52 -3.53 -3.59 10.42
C MET A 52 -2.76 -4.81 10.96
N ALA A 53 -2.15 -4.71 12.14
CA ALA A 53 -1.44 -5.82 12.77
C ALA A 53 -2.39 -6.99 13.07
N ASP A 54 -3.58 -6.71 13.61
CA ASP A 54 -4.62 -7.70 13.91
C ASP A 54 -5.13 -8.36 12.63
N TYR A 55 -5.36 -7.58 11.57
CA TYR A 55 -5.78 -8.11 10.28
C TYR A 55 -4.75 -9.07 9.67
N LEU A 56 -3.47 -8.70 9.66
CA LEU A 56 -2.41 -9.54 9.11
C LEU A 56 -2.17 -10.80 9.97
N THR A 57 -2.28 -10.68 11.30
CA THR A 57 -2.25 -11.83 12.22
C THR A 57 -3.39 -12.79 11.94
N MET A 58 -4.61 -12.26 11.81
CA MET A 58 -5.80 -13.04 11.50
C MET A 58 -5.67 -13.78 10.16
N LEU A 59 -5.10 -13.17 9.11
CA LEU A 59 -4.85 -13.86 7.84
C LEU A 59 -3.89 -15.05 8.02
N ASN A 60 -2.87 -14.93 8.87
CA ASN A 60 -1.99 -16.05 9.16
C ASN A 60 -2.69 -17.17 9.96
N GLU A 61 -3.38 -16.81 11.05
CA GLU A 61 -3.95 -17.77 11.98
C GLU A 61 -5.21 -18.45 11.44
N ARG A 62 -6.10 -17.69 10.82
CA ARG A 62 -7.40 -18.17 10.30
C ARG A 62 -7.25 -18.80 8.92
N ASP A 63 -6.49 -18.18 8.02
CA ASP A 63 -6.45 -18.54 6.61
C ASP A 63 -5.19 -19.34 6.22
N GLY A 64 -4.23 -19.50 7.15
CA GLY A 64 -2.94 -20.15 6.87
C GLY A 64 -2.02 -19.29 6.00
N GLY A 65 -2.24 -17.98 5.99
CA GLY A 65 -1.57 -17.02 5.11
C GLY A 65 -2.32 -16.76 3.80
N ILE A 66 -1.66 -16.12 2.84
CA ILE A 66 -2.27 -15.79 1.54
C ILE A 66 -1.92 -16.88 0.53
N GLY A 67 -2.93 -17.63 0.08
CA GLY A 67 -2.71 -18.76 -0.84
C GLY A 67 -1.85 -19.87 -0.22
N GLY A 68 -1.89 -20.04 1.10
CA GLY A 68 -1.06 -20.99 1.85
C GLY A 68 0.37 -20.52 2.12
N VAL A 69 0.73 -19.28 1.75
CA VAL A 69 2.04 -18.69 2.06
C VAL A 69 1.92 -17.77 3.28
N PRO A 70 2.70 -17.99 4.35
CA PRO A 70 2.59 -17.19 5.57
C PRO A 70 3.07 -15.75 5.35
N LEU A 71 2.47 -14.80 6.07
CA LEU A 71 2.90 -13.41 6.13
C LEU A 71 3.99 -13.25 7.21
N ILE A 72 5.08 -12.58 6.86
CA ILE A 72 6.12 -12.17 7.81
C ILE A 72 5.95 -10.67 8.04
N VAL A 73 5.40 -10.32 9.20
CA VAL A 73 5.12 -8.93 9.57
C VAL A 73 6.23 -8.42 10.49
N GLU A 74 6.83 -7.28 10.13
CA GLU A 74 7.80 -6.57 10.98
C GLU A 74 7.35 -5.14 11.17
N GLU A 75 6.98 -4.79 12.41
CA GLU A 75 6.60 -3.42 12.74
C GLU A 75 7.84 -2.49 12.79
N CYS A 76 7.68 -1.27 12.26
CA CYS A 76 8.66 -0.20 12.39
C CYS A 76 7.99 1.11 12.80
N GLU A 77 8.21 1.51 14.05
CA GLU A 77 7.66 2.73 14.62
C GLU A 77 8.39 3.98 14.08
N THR A 78 7.62 4.83 13.40
CA THR A 78 8.11 6.04 12.74
C THR A 78 7.86 7.30 13.56
N GLY A 79 6.88 7.30 14.47
CA GLY A 79 6.41 8.50 15.19
C GLY A 79 5.96 9.62 14.26
N TYR A 80 5.48 9.27 13.06
CA TYR A 80 5.17 10.20 11.96
C TYR A 80 6.38 11.07 11.53
N ASN A 81 7.59 10.68 11.92
CA ASN A 81 8.80 11.45 11.67
C ASN A 81 9.48 11.00 10.37
N THR A 82 9.72 11.95 9.47
CA THR A 82 10.33 11.69 8.15
C THR A 82 11.67 10.96 8.24
N LYS A 83 12.58 11.40 9.13
CA LYS A 83 13.91 10.78 9.27
C LYS A 83 13.82 9.34 9.79
N LYS A 84 12.93 9.09 10.76
CA LYS A 84 12.69 7.73 11.27
C LYS A 84 12.06 6.83 10.18
N GLY A 85 11.09 7.34 9.43
CA GLY A 85 10.47 6.62 8.33
C GLY A 85 11.47 6.21 7.23
N VAL A 86 12.37 7.12 6.85
CA VAL A 86 13.45 6.78 5.90
C VAL A 86 14.39 5.72 6.49
N LYS A 87 14.73 5.79 7.78
CA LYS A 87 15.52 4.72 8.44
C LYS A 87 14.80 3.37 8.44
N CYS A 88 13.49 3.36 8.69
CA CYS A 88 12.67 2.15 8.57
C CYS A 88 12.77 1.58 7.15
N TYR A 89 12.63 2.42 6.12
CA TYR A 89 12.77 2.00 4.73
C TYR A 89 14.13 1.36 4.44
N GLU A 90 15.23 2.03 4.82
CA GLU A 90 16.58 1.51 4.61
C GLU A 90 16.82 0.17 5.34
N LYS A 91 16.20 -0.04 6.51
CA LYS A 91 16.26 -1.30 7.27
C LYS A 91 15.54 -2.45 6.56
N VAL A 92 14.41 -2.17 5.91
CA VAL A 92 13.53 -3.22 5.36
C VAL A 92 13.71 -3.45 3.86
N LYS A 93 14.29 -2.51 3.11
CA LYS A 93 14.38 -2.61 1.64
C LYS A 93 15.10 -3.86 1.12
N GLY A 94 16.10 -4.36 1.86
CA GLY A 94 16.84 -5.58 1.52
C GLY A 94 16.10 -6.89 1.81
N LYS A 95 14.93 -6.81 2.46
CA LYS A 95 14.12 -7.97 2.85
C LYS A 95 13.01 -8.31 1.86
N ASN A 96 13.07 -7.72 0.67
CA ASN A 96 12.10 -7.91 -0.42
C ASN A 96 10.64 -7.67 0.02
N PRO A 97 10.32 -6.47 0.53
CA PRO A 97 8.96 -6.16 0.95
C PRO A 97 7.99 -6.18 -0.23
N VAL A 98 6.85 -6.85 -0.04
CA VAL A 98 5.82 -6.90 -1.08
C VAL A 98 5.20 -5.53 -1.32
N ILE A 99 5.14 -4.69 -0.28
CA ILE A 99 4.60 -3.33 -0.30
C ILE A 99 5.09 -2.55 0.92
N ILE A 100 5.20 -1.23 0.78
CA ILE A 100 5.41 -0.31 1.91
C ILE A 100 4.28 0.71 1.96
N ASN A 101 3.68 0.87 3.13
CA ASN A 101 2.65 1.88 3.42
C ASN A 101 3.22 2.90 4.42
N PRO A 102 3.71 4.07 3.97
CA PRO A 102 4.41 4.99 4.87
C PRO A 102 3.52 5.73 5.88
N TRP A 103 2.22 5.84 5.59
CA TRP A 103 1.22 6.60 6.36
C TRP A 103 1.56 8.08 6.63
N SER A 104 2.52 8.64 5.89
CA SER A 104 2.96 10.03 6.06
C SER A 104 3.37 10.61 4.72
N THR A 105 2.87 11.80 4.41
CA THR A 105 3.26 12.56 3.21
C THR A 105 4.75 12.83 3.22
N GLY A 106 5.32 13.27 4.35
CA GLY A 106 6.74 13.60 4.46
C GLY A 106 7.64 12.40 4.19
N ILE A 107 7.32 11.23 4.75
CA ILE A 107 8.06 9.98 4.46
C ILE A 107 7.90 9.62 2.99
N THR A 108 6.67 9.61 2.49
CA THR A 108 6.34 9.23 1.10
C THR A 108 7.16 10.00 0.08
N LEU A 109 7.21 11.34 0.18
CA LEU A 109 7.95 12.17 -0.75
C LEU A 109 9.44 11.85 -0.79
N GLN A 110 10.03 11.44 0.34
CA GLN A 110 11.43 11.00 0.39
C GLN A 110 11.66 9.61 -0.21
N LEU A 111 10.62 8.77 -0.26
CA LEU A 111 10.70 7.42 -0.83
C LEU A 111 10.46 7.38 -2.34
N ILE A 112 9.66 8.29 -2.90
CA ILE A 112 9.35 8.34 -4.35
C ILE A 112 10.58 8.20 -5.26
N PRO A 113 11.71 8.92 -5.05
CA PRO A 113 12.87 8.75 -5.93
C PRO A 113 13.64 7.43 -5.69
N LYS A 114 13.42 6.76 -4.56
CA LYS A 114 14.10 5.50 -4.18
C LYS A 114 13.38 4.27 -4.70
N THR A 115 12.05 4.27 -4.68
CA THR A 115 11.23 3.10 -5.06
C THR A 115 11.47 2.56 -6.47
N PRO A 116 11.71 3.36 -7.54
CA PRO A 116 12.04 2.80 -8.85
C PRO A 116 13.42 2.17 -8.94
N VAL A 117 14.37 2.62 -8.11
CA VAL A 117 15.72 2.06 -8.03
C VAL A 117 15.68 0.74 -7.27
N ASP A 118 15.04 0.74 -6.10
CA ASP A 118 14.97 -0.42 -5.22
C ASP A 118 13.91 -1.44 -5.67
N LYS A 119 13.03 -1.07 -6.61
CA LYS A 119 11.91 -1.90 -7.11
C LYS A 119 10.96 -2.34 -5.99
N ILE A 120 10.58 -1.39 -5.14
CA ILE A 120 9.68 -1.61 -4.01
C ILE A 120 8.42 -0.77 -4.20
N PRO A 121 7.21 -1.36 -4.26
CA PRO A 121 6.00 -0.60 -4.43
C PRO A 121 5.65 0.12 -3.12
N VAL A 122 5.33 1.41 -3.24
CA VAL A 122 4.81 2.23 -2.14
C VAL A 122 3.33 2.49 -2.37
N LEU A 123 2.52 2.25 -1.35
CA LEU A 123 1.09 2.49 -1.37
C LEU A 123 0.72 3.65 -0.44
N THR A 124 0.12 4.68 -1.02
CA THR A 124 -0.28 5.93 -0.37
C THR A 124 -1.80 6.07 -0.45
N MET A 125 -2.50 5.51 0.53
CA MET A 125 -3.96 5.35 0.46
C MET A 125 -4.72 6.65 0.69
N GLY A 126 -5.23 7.27 -0.37
CA GLY A 126 -6.04 8.50 -0.24
C GLY A 126 -5.21 9.78 -0.01
N TYR A 127 -3.89 9.70 -0.07
CA TYR A 127 -2.96 10.82 0.13
C TYR A 127 -1.73 10.69 -0.78
N GLY A 128 -0.77 11.60 -0.62
CA GLY A 128 0.50 11.55 -1.34
C GLY A 128 0.40 12.14 -2.74
N LEU A 129 1.45 11.97 -3.54
CA LEU A 129 1.61 12.66 -4.82
C LEU A 129 0.49 12.29 -5.81
N SER A 130 -0.41 13.23 -6.11
CA SER A 130 -1.52 12.95 -7.04
C SER A 130 -1.06 12.63 -8.47
N ALA A 131 0.08 13.20 -8.90
CA ALA A 131 0.72 12.86 -10.18
C ALA A 131 1.14 11.39 -10.29
N ALA A 132 1.26 10.66 -9.17
CA ALA A 132 1.50 9.21 -9.17
C ALA A 132 0.36 8.40 -9.82
N ALA A 133 -0.79 9.02 -10.11
CA ALA A 133 -1.82 8.39 -10.95
C ALA A 133 -1.31 8.07 -12.37
N VAL A 134 -0.27 8.76 -12.84
CA VAL A 134 0.40 8.48 -14.11
C VAL A 134 1.49 7.42 -13.88
N GLY A 135 1.09 6.14 -13.92
CA GLY A 135 1.98 5.01 -13.63
C GLY A 135 3.17 4.85 -14.59
N SER A 136 3.12 5.44 -15.79
CA SER A 136 4.27 5.49 -16.69
C SER A 136 5.39 6.41 -16.19
N VAL A 137 5.07 7.38 -15.34
CA VAL A 137 6.04 8.29 -14.70
C VAL A 137 6.41 7.79 -13.31
N PHE A 138 5.44 7.25 -12.56
CA PHE A 138 5.63 6.75 -11.20
C PHE A 138 5.30 5.25 -11.06
N PRO A 139 6.09 4.35 -11.67
CA PRO A 139 5.74 2.93 -11.80
C PRO A 139 5.68 2.14 -10.48
N TRP A 140 6.22 2.72 -9.39
CA TRP A 140 6.31 2.07 -8.07
C TRP A 140 5.55 2.84 -6.97
N VAL A 141 4.66 3.77 -7.34
CA VAL A 141 3.88 4.56 -6.38
C VAL A 141 2.40 4.43 -6.71
N PHE A 142 1.65 3.87 -5.78
CA PHE A 142 0.24 3.56 -5.94
C PHE A 142 -0.59 4.41 -4.97
N ASN A 143 -1.60 5.11 -5.47
CA ASN A 143 -2.43 6.05 -4.71
C ASN A 143 -3.89 5.59 -4.56
N TYR A 144 -4.14 4.29 -4.70
CA TYR A 144 -5.46 3.69 -4.51
C TYR A 144 -6.00 3.94 -3.09
N PRO A 145 -7.30 4.23 -2.88
CA PRO A 145 -8.37 4.27 -3.87
C PRO A 145 -8.59 5.63 -4.54
N SER A 146 -7.89 6.69 -4.10
CA SER A 146 -8.18 8.05 -4.55
C SER A 146 -6.98 8.97 -4.45
N THR A 147 -6.84 9.86 -5.43
CA THR A 147 -5.95 11.02 -5.37
C THR A 147 -6.67 12.26 -4.83
N TYR A 148 -5.93 13.33 -4.51
CA TYR A 148 -6.55 14.63 -4.24
C TYR A 148 -7.34 15.15 -5.45
N TRP A 149 -6.91 14.84 -6.68
CA TRP A 149 -7.68 15.19 -7.89
C TRP A 149 -9.03 14.47 -7.96
N ASN A 150 -9.06 13.18 -7.61
CA ASN A 150 -10.32 12.43 -7.53
C ASN A 150 -11.23 12.96 -6.42
N GLN A 151 -10.65 13.32 -5.26
CA GLN A 151 -11.39 13.92 -4.14
C GLN A 151 -12.01 15.27 -4.55
N ALA A 152 -11.26 16.15 -5.22
CA ALA A 152 -11.78 17.40 -5.76
C ALA A 152 -12.95 17.16 -6.73
N SER A 153 -12.77 16.26 -7.69
CA SER A 153 -13.82 15.92 -8.65
C SER A 153 -15.08 15.39 -7.96
N ALA A 154 -14.92 14.53 -6.94
CA ALA A 154 -16.02 13.98 -6.18
C ALA A 154 -16.79 15.07 -5.41
N ILE A 155 -16.08 16.02 -4.78
CA ILE A 155 -16.70 17.16 -4.07
C ILE A 155 -17.51 18.01 -5.05
N ILE A 156 -16.94 18.38 -6.21
CA ILE A 156 -17.65 19.20 -7.20
C ILE A 156 -18.88 18.49 -7.76
N LYS A 157 -18.76 17.18 -8.07
CA LYS A 157 -19.90 16.37 -8.51
C LYS A 157 -20.99 16.28 -7.45
N TYR A 158 -20.61 16.14 -6.18
CA TYR A 158 -21.56 16.12 -5.07
C TYR A 158 -22.30 17.45 -4.95
N ILE A 159 -21.60 18.60 -5.02
CA ILE A 159 -22.24 19.92 -5.01
C ILE A 159 -23.18 20.06 -6.22
N GLY A 160 -22.74 19.66 -7.42
CA GLY A 160 -23.59 19.65 -8.62
C GLY A 160 -24.86 18.82 -8.44
N HIS A 161 -24.77 17.65 -7.82
CA HIS A 161 -25.93 16.83 -7.50
C HIS A 161 -26.88 17.53 -6.53
N GLN A 162 -26.37 18.17 -5.48
CA GLN A 162 -27.19 18.95 -4.53
C GLN A 162 -27.89 20.13 -5.20
N GLU A 163 -27.28 20.71 -6.24
CA GLU A 163 -27.81 21.84 -7.01
C GLU A 163 -28.74 21.40 -8.16
N GLY A 164 -29.06 20.10 -8.29
CA GLY A 164 -29.95 19.57 -9.33
C GLY A 164 -29.28 19.39 -10.69
N GLY A 165 -27.95 19.38 -10.75
CA GLY A 165 -27.16 19.09 -11.95
C GLY A 165 -25.92 19.98 -12.09
N MET A 166 -24.92 19.48 -12.81
CA MET A 166 -23.67 20.22 -13.06
C MET A 166 -23.89 21.56 -13.78
N SER A 167 -24.90 21.67 -14.64
CA SER A 167 -25.26 22.91 -15.34
C SER A 167 -25.65 24.04 -14.38
N ASN A 168 -26.21 23.70 -13.22
CA ASN A 168 -26.69 24.66 -12.23
C ASN A 168 -25.55 25.23 -11.37
N LEU A 169 -24.32 24.73 -11.54
CA LEU A 169 -23.13 25.33 -10.95
C LEU A 169 -22.65 26.58 -11.71
N ARG A 170 -23.13 26.80 -12.94
CA ARG A 170 -22.73 27.95 -13.75
C ARG A 170 -23.06 29.26 -13.04
N GLY A 171 -22.07 30.13 -12.89
CA GLY A 171 -22.21 31.42 -12.21
C GLY A 171 -22.20 31.36 -10.68
N LYS A 172 -22.17 30.17 -10.07
CA LYS A 172 -21.97 30.02 -8.62
C LYS A 172 -20.50 30.19 -8.25
N LYS A 173 -20.26 30.61 -7.01
CA LYS A 173 -18.92 30.76 -6.43
C LYS A 173 -18.68 29.65 -5.42
N ILE A 174 -17.55 28.96 -5.54
CA ILE A 174 -17.12 27.94 -4.59
C ILE A 174 -15.88 28.46 -3.88
N GLY A 175 -15.99 28.63 -2.56
CA GLY A 175 -14.86 28.98 -1.70
C GLY A 175 -14.04 27.74 -1.36
N PHE A 176 -12.72 27.81 -1.53
CA PHE A 176 -11.80 26.75 -1.14
C PHE A 176 -10.82 27.28 -0.09
N ILE A 177 -10.96 26.79 1.13
CA ILE A 177 -10.06 27.08 2.25
C ILE A 177 -9.13 25.89 2.38
N TYR A 178 -7.83 26.15 2.38
CA TYR A 178 -6.79 25.13 2.41
C TYR A 178 -5.61 25.60 3.27
N LEU A 179 -4.88 24.64 3.80
CA LEU A 179 -3.63 24.82 4.50
C LEU A 179 -2.51 25.02 3.47
N GLU A 180 -1.62 25.98 3.71
CA GLU A 180 -0.57 26.34 2.74
C GLU A 180 0.60 25.33 2.73
N GLU A 181 0.32 24.10 2.29
CA GLU A 181 1.29 23.05 2.06
C GLU A 181 1.32 22.63 0.57
N ASP A 182 2.47 22.14 0.10
CA ASP A 182 2.69 21.83 -1.32
C ASP A 182 1.68 20.83 -1.91
N MET A 183 1.16 19.92 -1.10
CA MET A 183 0.16 18.94 -1.52
C MET A 183 -1.22 19.56 -1.76
N GLU A 184 -1.59 20.58 -1.00
CA GLU A 184 -2.90 21.23 -1.10
C GLU A 184 -2.94 22.27 -2.23
N LYS A 185 -1.78 22.83 -2.60
CA LYS A 185 -1.62 23.62 -3.83
C LYS A 185 -1.97 22.82 -5.09
N ASN A 186 -1.67 21.51 -5.11
CA ASN A 186 -2.06 20.62 -6.21
C ASN A 186 -3.58 20.44 -6.32
N LEU A 187 -4.28 20.42 -5.18
CA LEU A 187 -5.73 20.36 -5.12
C LEU A 187 -6.37 21.65 -5.66
N PHE A 188 -5.84 22.81 -5.26
CA PHE A 188 -6.28 24.11 -5.77
C PHE A 188 -6.11 24.24 -7.29
N HIS A 189 -4.98 23.79 -7.84
CA HIS A 189 -4.74 23.82 -9.28
C HIS A 189 -5.72 22.92 -10.04
N CYS A 190 -6.03 21.73 -9.50
CA CYS A 190 -7.03 20.84 -10.07
C CYS A 190 -8.43 21.47 -10.07
N LEU A 191 -8.85 22.07 -8.95
CA LEU A 191 -10.14 22.76 -8.84
C LEU A 191 -10.26 23.93 -9.82
N LYS A 192 -9.20 24.71 -10.02
CA LYS A 192 -9.19 25.77 -11.03
C LYS A 192 -9.48 25.23 -12.43
N ASN A 193 -8.85 24.13 -12.83
CA ASN A 193 -9.06 23.57 -14.17
C ASN A 193 -10.47 22.95 -14.34
N PHE A 194 -11.09 22.48 -13.25
CA PHE A 194 -12.45 21.94 -13.26
C PHE A 194 -13.54 23.00 -13.30
N LEU A 195 -13.32 24.18 -12.70
CA LEU A 195 -14.34 25.23 -12.54
C LEU A 195 -14.27 26.32 -13.63
N VAL A 196 -13.23 26.32 -14.45
CA VAL A 196 -13.01 27.32 -15.52
C VAL A 196 -13.50 26.81 -16.90
N ASN A 197 -13.85 25.53 -17.02
CA ASN A 197 -14.52 24.95 -18.19
C ASN A 197 -16.02 24.82 -17.95
#